data_AF-A0A3N9XX22-F1
#
_entry.id   AF-A0A3N9XX22-F1
#
_cell.length_a   1.000
_cell.length_b   1.000
_cell.length_c   1.000
_cell.angle_alpha   90.00
_cell.angle_beta   90.00
_cell.angle_gamma   90.00
#
_symmetry.space_group_name_H-M   'P 1'
#
loop_
_entity.id
_entity.type
_entity.pdbx_description
1 polymer ?
#
loop_
_entity_poly.entity_id
_entity_poly.type
_entity_poly.pdbx_seq_one_letter_code
_entity_poly.pdbx_strand_id
1 'polypeptide(L)'
;MTAPASTPLTPYATLLGFTRYVDRTGPTKATFVGGLRKQRASRSGFNPHGQFVKALKADIAFHTGGTHLTGVVDVVKPRWRPLYQALVPGATTWLHSLGEPAAVDLAQTRDALAMLGDLPVKINPHFGVRHADGRAEAVRLHFDETPPSEESVLATLHLMARHMDAVLPHAEPVLVDVRRGQAHRMPTDAKPDQIERWLSGEAAAFRAIWSTAA
;
A
#
# COMPACT_ATOMS: atom_id res chain seq x y z
N MET A 1 -12.51 27.33 -33.86
CA MET A 1 -11.57 26.86 -32.82
C MET A 1 -12.19 25.64 -32.15
N THR A 2 -11.83 24.45 -32.60
CA THR A 2 -12.20 23.18 -31.97
C THR A 2 -11.32 23.00 -30.73
N ALA A 3 -11.94 22.85 -29.55
CA ALA A 3 -11.22 22.50 -28.34
C ALA A 3 -10.49 21.16 -28.57
N PRO A 4 -9.23 21.01 -28.10
CA PRO A 4 -8.54 19.73 -28.22
C PRO A 4 -9.35 18.68 -27.46
N ALA A 5 -9.71 17.59 -28.16
CA ALA A 5 -10.36 16.44 -27.54
C ALA A 5 -9.45 15.94 -26.41
N SER A 6 -9.97 15.93 -25.19
CA SER A 6 -9.27 15.37 -24.05
C SER A 6 -9.03 13.89 -24.32
N THR A 7 -7.76 13.47 -24.40
CA THR A 7 -7.42 12.05 -24.51
C THR A 7 -8.13 11.28 -23.39
N PRO A 8 -8.90 10.22 -23.70
CA PRO A 8 -9.61 9.48 -22.66
C PRO A 8 -8.59 8.91 -21.67
N LEU A 9 -8.75 9.26 -20.39
CA LEU A 9 -7.90 8.74 -19.33
C LEU A 9 -8.23 7.25 -19.16
N THR A 10 -7.35 6.39 -19.68
CA THR A 10 -7.45 4.94 -19.51
C THR A 10 -7.53 4.61 -18.01
N PRO A 11 -8.53 3.82 -17.57
CA PRO A 11 -8.63 3.42 -16.18
C PRO A 11 -7.40 2.60 -15.80
N TYR A 12 -6.72 3.01 -14.75
CA TYR A 12 -5.75 2.19 -14.03
C TYR A 12 -6.00 2.34 -12.53
N ALA A 13 -5.40 1.52 -11.69
CA ALA A 13 -5.39 1.74 -10.24
C ALA A 13 -3.96 1.59 -9.72
N THR A 14 -3.65 2.25 -8.60
CA THR A 14 -2.54 1.79 -7.75
C THR A 14 -3.11 0.78 -6.77
N LEU A 15 -2.28 -0.09 -6.20
CA LEU A 15 -2.70 -1.04 -5.18
C LEU A 15 -3.48 -0.32 -4.06
N LEU A 16 -2.93 0.80 -3.55
CA LEU A 16 -3.61 1.66 -2.58
C LEU A 16 -4.97 2.17 -3.06
N GLY A 17 -5.05 2.64 -4.30
CA GLY A 17 -6.29 3.18 -4.85
C GLY A 17 -7.36 2.09 -5.00
N PHE A 18 -6.96 0.90 -5.45
CA PHE A 18 -7.87 -0.22 -5.63
C PHE A 18 -8.35 -0.80 -4.31
N THR A 19 -7.45 -1.00 -3.34
CA THR A 19 -7.84 -1.58 -2.03
C THR A 19 -8.70 -0.61 -1.22
N ARG A 20 -8.46 0.71 -1.32
CA ARG A 20 -9.39 1.71 -0.80
C ARG A 20 -10.76 1.67 -1.50
N TYR A 21 -10.79 1.44 -2.80
CA TYR A 21 -12.08 1.26 -3.49
C TYR A 21 -12.84 0.02 -2.97
N VAL A 22 -12.14 -1.10 -2.78
CA VAL A 22 -12.69 -2.35 -2.24
C VAL A 22 -13.25 -2.15 -0.83
N ASP A 23 -12.56 -1.39 0.01
CA ASP A 23 -12.93 -1.05 1.38
C ASP A 23 -14.21 -0.19 1.52
N ARG A 24 -14.79 0.26 0.40
CA ARG A 24 -15.97 1.14 0.38
C ARG A 24 -17.22 0.36 0.03
N THR A 25 -18.39 0.90 0.39
CA THR A 25 -19.69 0.30 0.04
C THR A 25 -20.65 1.33 -0.56
N GLY A 26 -21.58 0.84 -1.39
CA GLY A 26 -22.66 1.65 -1.95
C GLY A 26 -22.19 2.89 -2.72
N PRO A 27 -22.88 4.04 -2.60
CA PRO A 27 -22.56 5.27 -3.34
C PRO A 27 -21.15 5.83 -3.10
N THR A 28 -20.51 5.47 -1.98
CA THR A 28 -19.16 5.96 -1.66
C THR A 28 -18.09 5.45 -2.63
N LYS A 29 -18.32 4.29 -3.26
CA LYS A 29 -17.48 3.77 -4.36
C LYS A 29 -17.49 4.72 -5.55
N ALA A 30 -18.67 5.23 -5.94
CA ALA A 30 -18.80 6.15 -7.06
C ALA A 30 -18.08 7.49 -6.81
N THR A 31 -18.33 8.08 -5.63
CA THR A 31 -17.66 9.33 -5.21
C THR A 31 -16.14 9.17 -5.18
N PHE A 32 -15.64 8.03 -4.68
CA PHE A 32 -14.21 7.77 -4.62
C PHE A 32 -13.56 7.68 -6.01
N VAL A 33 -14.14 6.90 -6.92
CA VAL A 33 -13.61 6.74 -8.29
C VAL A 33 -13.64 8.07 -9.05
N GLY A 34 -14.73 8.84 -8.93
CA GLY A 34 -14.82 10.19 -9.50
C GLY A 34 -13.75 11.14 -8.95
N GLY A 35 -13.52 11.12 -7.64
CA GLY A 35 -12.45 11.87 -6.98
C GLY A 35 -11.05 11.47 -7.47
N LEU A 36 -10.78 10.17 -7.57
CA LEU A 36 -9.52 9.63 -8.07
C LEU A 36 -9.26 10.04 -9.53
N ARG A 37 -10.30 10.05 -10.35
CA ARG A 37 -10.22 10.52 -11.73
C ARG A 37 -9.89 12.02 -11.81
N LYS A 38 -10.57 12.85 -11.01
CA LYS A 38 -10.29 14.30 -10.94
C LYS A 38 -8.84 14.57 -10.51
N GLN A 39 -8.35 13.88 -9.48
CA GLN A 39 -6.97 14.01 -9.01
C GLN A 39 -5.93 13.66 -10.09
N ARG A 40 -6.22 12.66 -10.93
CA ARG A 40 -5.34 12.27 -12.04
C ARG A 40 -5.36 13.29 -13.17
N ALA A 41 -6.54 13.81 -13.52
CA ALA A 41 -6.66 14.87 -14.52
C ALA A 41 -5.88 16.13 -14.10
N SER A 42 -5.92 16.49 -12.81
CA SER A 42 -5.18 17.65 -12.28
C SER A 42 -3.69 17.38 -12.02
N ARG A 43 -3.21 16.13 -12.13
CA ARG A 43 -1.85 15.70 -11.77
C ARG A 43 -1.41 16.15 -10.36
N SER A 44 -2.37 16.37 -9.47
CA SER A 44 -2.12 16.84 -8.12
C SER A 44 -2.06 15.65 -7.17
N GLY A 45 -0.87 15.34 -6.66
CA GLY A 45 -0.66 14.31 -5.65
C GLY A 45 0.25 14.84 -4.54
N PHE A 46 -0.10 14.54 -3.29
CA PHE A 46 0.71 14.88 -2.13
C PHE A 46 0.85 13.67 -1.22
N ASN A 47 2.09 13.32 -0.85
CA ASN A 47 2.39 12.21 0.05
C ASN A 47 3.03 12.73 1.35
N PRO A 48 2.27 12.86 2.45
CA PRO A 48 2.82 13.32 3.72
C PRO A 48 3.78 12.31 4.37
N HIS A 49 3.74 11.03 3.98
CA HIS A 49 4.46 9.94 4.65
C HIS A 49 5.88 9.70 4.10
N GLY A 50 6.32 10.48 3.11
CA GLY A 50 7.60 10.24 2.44
C GLY A 50 8.82 10.28 3.37
N GLN A 51 8.86 11.21 4.34
CA GLN A 51 9.95 11.26 5.32
C GLN A 51 9.83 10.13 6.35
N PHE A 52 8.61 9.77 6.75
CA PHE A 52 8.36 8.65 7.65
C PHE A 52 8.89 7.33 7.08
N VAL A 53 8.56 7.02 5.83
CA VAL A 53 9.05 5.80 5.16
C VAL A 53 10.56 5.80 5.03
N LYS A 54 11.19 6.95 4.79
CA LYS A 54 12.66 7.06 4.76
C LYS A 54 13.27 6.77 6.13
N ALA A 55 12.69 7.31 7.20
CA ALA A 55 13.16 7.06 8.57
C ALA A 55 13.05 5.58 8.93
N LEU A 56 11.91 4.95 8.63
CA LEU A 56 11.72 3.51 8.86
C LEU A 56 12.73 2.64 8.09
N LYS A 57 12.98 2.97 6.82
CA LYS A 57 14.00 2.27 6.02
C LYS A 57 15.41 2.48 6.57
N ALA A 58 15.71 3.67 7.10
CA ALA A 58 16.99 3.95 7.73
C ALA A 58 17.17 3.12 9.02
N ASP A 59 16.13 2.99 9.84
CA ASP A 59 16.20 2.14 11.04
C ASP A 59 16.49 0.68 10.73
N ILE A 60 15.96 0.16 9.62
CA ILE A 60 16.26 -1.20 9.15
C ILE A 60 17.67 -1.26 8.55
N ALA A 61 18.02 -0.34 7.65
CA ALA A 61 19.30 -0.38 6.92
C ALA A 61 20.54 -0.14 7.81
N PHE A 62 20.38 0.59 8.91
CA PHE A 62 21.45 0.91 9.85
C PHE A 62 21.28 0.19 11.19
N HIS A 63 20.31 -0.71 11.31
CA HIS A 63 20.04 -1.53 12.50
C HIS A 63 19.89 -0.70 13.79
N THR A 64 19.27 0.48 13.72
CA THR A 64 19.22 1.45 14.83
C THR A 64 17.99 1.33 15.74
N GLY A 65 17.13 0.33 15.51
CA GLY A 65 16.05 -0.06 16.43
C GLY A 65 14.98 1.02 16.74
N GLY A 66 14.81 2.04 15.88
CA GLY A 66 13.78 3.08 16.01
C GLY A 66 14.30 4.49 16.27
N THR A 67 15.63 4.68 16.26
CA THR A 67 16.28 5.99 16.40
C THR A 67 15.80 6.98 15.34
N HIS A 68 15.74 6.57 14.06
CA HIS A 68 15.33 7.46 12.98
C HIS A 68 13.83 7.78 13.02
N LEU A 69 12.98 6.79 13.34
CA LEU A 69 11.55 6.98 13.59
C LEU A 69 11.28 8.00 14.68
N THR A 70 12.04 7.95 15.78
CA THR A 70 11.90 8.90 16.88
C THR A 70 12.28 10.31 16.44
N GLY A 71 13.43 10.46 15.78
CA GLY A 71 13.93 11.78 15.36
C GLY A 71 13.13 12.43 14.22
N VAL A 72 12.41 11.66 13.40
CA VAL A 72 11.72 12.24 12.23
C VAL A 72 10.58 13.20 12.62
N VAL A 73 10.03 13.07 13.83
CA VAL A 73 8.98 13.94 14.37
C VAL A 73 9.43 15.39 14.52
N ASP A 74 10.72 15.60 14.81
CA ASP A 74 11.27 16.93 15.05
C ASP A 74 11.71 17.65 13.77
N VAL A 75 12.03 16.89 12.73
CA VAL A 75 12.52 17.44 11.44
C VAL A 75 11.40 17.67 10.41
N VAL A 76 10.23 17.03 10.58
CA VAL A 76 9.10 17.21 9.67
C VAL A 76 8.47 18.60 9.87
N LYS A 77 7.86 19.16 8.80
CA LYS A 77 7.14 20.43 8.87
C LYS A 77 6.11 20.41 10.01
N PRO A 78 5.96 21.49 10.81
CA PRO A 78 5.12 21.49 12.02
C PRO A 78 3.70 20.96 11.81
N ARG A 79 3.06 21.28 10.67
CA ARG A 79 1.71 20.80 10.33
C ARG A 79 1.57 19.27 10.24
N TRP A 80 2.67 18.54 10.04
CA TRP A 80 2.69 17.07 9.93
C TRP A 80 3.17 16.39 11.21
N ARG A 81 3.66 17.14 12.19
CA ARG A 81 4.11 16.58 13.46
C ARG A 81 3.04 15.72 14.14
N PRO A 82 1.76 16.14 14.24
CA PRO A 82 0.72 15.30 14.85
C PRO A 82 0.51 13.97 14.11
N LEU A 83 0.60 13.99 12.78
CA LEU A 83 0.50 12.78 11.97
C LEU A 83 1.64 11.80 12.30
N TYR A 84 2.87 12.29 12.41
CA TYR A 84 4.04 11.43 12.65
C TYR A 84 4.04 10.91 14.08
N GLN A 85 3.73 11.77 15.06
CA GLN A 85 3.57 11.37 16.47
C GLN A 85 2.56 10.23 16.65
N ALA A 86 1.48 10.25 15.87
CA ALA A 86 0.47 9.21 15.93
C ALA A 86 0.87 7.89 15.24
N LEU A 87 1.94 7.87 14.43
CA LEU A 87 2.43 6.69 13.72
C LEU A 87 3.65 6.05 14.39
N VAL A 88 4.50 6.84 15.05
CA VAL A 88 5.76 6.35 15.65
C VAL A 88 5.54 5.17 16.61
N PRO A 89 4.59 5.21 17.58
CA PRO A 89 4.45 4.11 18.54
C PRO A 89 4.18 2.75 17.88
N GLY A 90 3.25 2.71 16.92
CA GLY A 90 2.93 1.49 16.19
C GLY A 90 4.08 1.07 15.27
N ALA A 91 4.72 2.01 14.57
CA ALA A 91 5.87 1.69 13.71
C ALA A 91 7.04 1.09 14.50
N THR A 92 7.33 1.64 15.69
CA THR A 92 8.35 1.13 16.60
C THR A 92 7.97 -0.27 17.10
N THR A 93 6.70 -0.48 17.48
CA THR A 93 6.20 -1.80 17.89
C THR A 93 6.39 -2.84 16.78
N TRP A 94 6.04 -2.50 15.54
CA TRP A 94 6.27 -3.38 14.40
C TRP A 94 7.76 -3.63 14.15
N LEU A 95 8.60 -2.59 14.18
CA LEU A 95 10.04 -2.71 13.99
C LEU A 95 10.65 -3.68 15.02
N HIS A 96 10.27 -3.58 16.30
CA HIS A 96 10.74 -4.49 17.36
C HIS A 96 10.21 -5.92 17.18
N SER A 97 9.01 -6.08 16.61
CA SER A 97 8.48 -7.43 16.29
C SER A 97 9.24 -8.16 15.19
N LEU A 98 10.11 -7.47 14.44
CA LEU A 98 10.99 -8.11 13.46
C LEU A 98 12.16 -8.86 14.14
N GLY A 99 12.38 -8.65 15.45
CA GLY A 99 13.44 -9.25 16.24
C GLY A 99 14.62 -8.30 16.48
N GLU A 100 15.81 -8.87 16.70
CA GLU A 100 17.03 -8.10 16.88
C GLU A 100 17.35 -7.27 15.63
N PRO A 101 17.67 -5.97 15.75
CA PRO A 101 17.91 -5.11 14.59
C PRO A 101 18.96 -5.68 13.62
N ALA A 102 20.05 -6.26 14.14
CA ALA A 102 21.12 -6.84 13.33
C ALA A 102 20.73 -8.14 12.59
N ALA A 103 19.56 -8.72 12.89
CA ALA A 103 19.06 -9.94 12.25
C ALA A 103 18.14 -9.66 11.05
N VAL A 104 17.96 -8.38 10.67
CA VAL A 104 17.03 -7.95 9.64
C VAL A 104 17.68 -6.91 8.72
N ASP A 105 17.71 -7.21 7.43
CA ASP A 105 18.25 -6.33 6.41
C ASP A 105 17.17 -5.75 5.50
N LEU A 106 17.42 -4.51 5.04
CA LEU A 106 16.57 -3.87 4.06
C LEU A 106 16.77 -4.50 2.67
N ALA A 107 15.68 -4.95 2.05
CA ALA A 107 15.68 -5.43 0.68
C ALA A 107 15.00 -4.44 -0.27
N GLN A 108 15.54 -4.36 -1.48
CA GLN A 108 14.96 -3.55 -2.55
C GLN A 108 13.82 -4.32 -3.25
N THR A 109 12.66 -3.69 -3.33
CA THR A 109 11.51 -4.18 -4.11
C THR A 109 11.46 -3.49 -5.48
N ARG A 110 10.75 -4.14 -6.41
CA ARG A 110 10.36 -3.55 -7.70
C ARG A 110 8.85 -3.34 -7.73
N ASP A 111 8.42 -2.37 -8.53
CA ASP A 111 7.01 -2.22 -8.88
C ASP A 111 6.62 -3.29 -9.91
N ALA A 112 5.39 -3.77 -9.85
CA ALA A 112 4.81 -4.65 -10.87
C ALA A 112 3.47 -4.09 -11.39
N LEU A 113 3.08 -4.50 -12.60
CA LEU A 113 1.77 -4.18 -13.16
C LEU A 113 0.93 -5.45 -13.22
N ALA A 114 -0.11 -5.51 -12.40
CA ALA A 114 -1.10 -6.58 -12.38
C ALA A 114 -2.23 -6.26 -13.35
N MET A 115 -2.78 -7.28 -14.00
CA MET A 115 -4.03 -7.17 -14.76
C MET A 115 -5.13 -7.88 -14.00
N LEU A 116 -6.13 -7.13 -13.53
CA LEU A 116 -7.37 -7.66 -12.96
C LEU A 116 -8.47 -7.53 -14.00
N GLY A 117 -8.70 -8.62 -14.74
CA GLY A 117 -9.37 -8.54 -16.03
C GLY A 117 -8.61 -7.58 -16.95
N ASP A 118 -9.26 -6.49 -17.31
CA ASP A 118 -8.71 -5.42 -18.15
C ASP A 118 -8.43 -4.12 -17.37
N LEU A 119 -8.41 -4.17 -16.03
CA LEU A 119 -7.95 -3.08 -15.17
C LEU A 119 -6.45 -3.27 -14.84
N PRO A 120 -5.56 -2.39 -15.31
CA PRO A 120 -4.17 -2.37 -14.87
C PRO A 120 -4.10 -1.85 -13.42
N VAL A 121 -3.52 -2.65 -12.52
CA VAL A 121 -3.29 -2.30 -11.12
C VAL A 121 -1.79 -2.30 -10.83
N LYS A 122 -1.23 -1.13 -10.50
CA LYS A 122 0.17 -0.99 -10.12
C LYS A 122 0.39 -1.53 -8.70
N ILE A 123 1.17 -2.59 -8.58
CA ILE A 123 1.62 -3.19 -7.33
C ILE A 123 2.92 -2.50 -6.90
N ASN A 124 2.92 -1.90 -5.71
CA ASN A 124 4.03 -1.07 -5.23
C ASN A 124 4.21 -1.19 -3.69
N PRO A 125 4.92 -2.23 -3.22
CA PRO A 125 5.36 -2.29 -1.82
C PRO A 125 6.34 -1.15 -1.53
N HIS A 126 6.43 -0.74 -0.26
CA HIS A 126 7.31 0.37 0.13
C HIS A 126 8.79 -0.05 0.18
N PHE A 127 9.05 -1.28 0.59
CA PHE A 127 10.37 -1.92 0.65
C PHE A 127 10.19 -3.41 0.96
N GLY A 128 11.29 -4.16 0.98
CA GLY A 128 11.32 -5.51 1.54
C GLY A 128 12.21 -5.61 2.76
N VAL A 129 12.06 -6.69 3.52
CA VAL A 129 12.95 -7.07 4.62
C VAL A 129 13.44 -8.50 4.39
N ARG A 130 14.68 -8.79 4.79
CA ARG A 130 15.26 -10.13 4.82
C ARG A 130 15.69 -10.45 6.23
N HIS A 131 15.21 -11.58 6.75
CA HIS A 131 15.58 -12.09 8.04
C HIS A 131 16.81 -13.00 7.92
N ALA A 132 17.58 -13.10 9.00
CA ALA A 132 18.75 -13.97 9.08
C ALA A 132 18.44 -15.47 8.84
N ASP A 133 17.19 -15.89 9.06
CA ASP A 133 16.71 -17.25 8.77
C ASP A 133 16.45 -17.52 7.27
N GLY A 134 16.69 -16.52 6.41
CA GLY A 134 16.49 -16.59 4.96
C GLY A 134 15.09 -16.18 4.50
N ARG A 135 14.15 -15.96 5.42
CA ARG A 135 12.79 -15.48 5.10
C ARG A 135 12.84 -14.04 4.59
N ALA A 136 12.06 -13.75 3.56
CA ALA A 136 11.95 -12.41 3.02
C ALA A 136 10.48 -11.96 3.01
N GLU A 137 10.25 -10.66 3.25
CA GLU A 137 8.91 -10.08 3.18
C GLU A 137 8.92 -8.85 2.25
N ALA A 138 7.88 -8.69 1.44
CA ALA A 138 7.59 -7.45 0.72
C ALA A 138 6.55 -6.65 1.52
N VAL A 139 6.94 -5.48 2.02
CA VAL A 139 6.18 -4.71 2.99
C VAL A 139 5.36 -3.61 2.32
N ARG A 140 4.04 -3.69 2.47
CA ARG A 140 3.10 -2.59 2.23
C ARG A 140 2.70 -1.97 3.57
N LEU A 141 2.56 -0.64 3.60
CA LEU A 141 2.26 0.11 4.82
C LEU A 141 0.87 0.74 4.69
N HIS A 142 0.07 0.62 5.75
CA HIS A 142 -1.20 1.28 5.97
C HIS A 142 -1.03 2.34 7.06
N PHE A 143 -1.42 3.58 6.76
CA PHE A 143 -1.19 4.74 7.64
C PHE A 143 -2.47 5.37 8.17
N ASP A 144 -3.64 4.88 7.73
CA ASP A 144 -4.90 5.56 7.99
C ASP A 144 -5.30 5.43 9.47
N GLU A 145 -6.10 6.38 9.94
CA GLU A 145 -6.59 6.37 11.32
C GLU A 145 -7.48 5.16 11.58
N THR A 146 -8.38 4.86 10.66
CA THR A 146 -9.20 3.64 10.67
C THR A 146 -8.34 2.42 10.33
N PRO A 147 -8.49 1.29 11.04
CA PRO A 147 -7.81 0.05 10.66
C PRO A 147 -8.27 -0.40 9.26
N PRO A 148 -7.44 -1.14 8.50
CA PRO A 148 -7.89 -1.71 7.23
C PRO A 148 -8.97 -2.77 7.50
N SER A 149 -10.02 -2.81 6.67
CA SER A 149 -10.98 -3.92 6.69
C SER A 149 -10.33 -5.25 6.32
N GLU A 150 -10.98 -6.36 6.67
CA GLU A 150 -10.56 -7.70 6.26
C GLU A 150 -10.50 -7.81 4.74
N GLU A 151 -11.46 -7.24 4.01
CA GLU A 151 -11.48 -7.20 2.55
C GLU A 151 -10.28 -6.43 1.98
N SER A 152 -9.94 -5.28 2.56
CA SER A 152 -8.79 -4.48 2.14
C SER A 152 -7.47 -5.22 2.39
N VAL A 153 -7.33 -5.88 3.54
CA VAL A 153 -6.19 -6.73 3.88
C VAL A 153 -6.07 -7.87 2.87
N LEU A 154 -7.15 -8.61 2.63
CA LEU A 154 -7.18 -9.76 1.73
C LEU A 154 -6.86 -9.37 0.29
N ALA A 155 -7.48 -8.31 -0.21
CA ALA A 155 -7.21 -7.76 -1.54
C ALA A 155 -5.75 -7.33 -1.69
N THR A 156 -5.21 -6.62 -0.69
CA THR A 156 -3.81 -6.15 -0.71
C THR A 156 -2.84 -7.32 -0.80
N LEU A 157 -2.99 -8.30 0.10
CA LEU A 157 -2.09 -9.42 0.21
C LEU A 157 -2.18 -10.37 -0.98
N HIS A 158 -3.39 -10.63 -1.51
CA HIS A 158 -3.58 -11.49 -2.68
C HIS A 158 -2.95 -10.89 -3.93
N LEU A 159 -3.19 -9.59 -4.17
CA LEU A 159 -2.60 -8.88 -5.30
C LEU A 159 -1.09 -8.79 -5.21
N MET A 160 -0.54 -8.66 -4.01
CA MET A 160 0.90 -8.72 -3.83
C MET A 160 1.42 -10.15 -4.09
N ALA A 161 0.84 -11.17 -3.44
CA ALA A 161 1.27 -12.57 -3.54
C ALA A 161 1.46 -13.03 -4.99
N ARG A 162 0.49 -12.74 -5.85
CA ARG A 162 0.49 -13.11 -7.28
C ARG A 162 1.68 -12.53 -8.07
N HIS A 163 2.28 -11.45 -7.59
CA HIS A 163 3.32 -10.70 -8.28
C HIS A 163 4.66 -10.71 -7.54
N MET A 164 4.84 -11.55 -6.52
CA MET A 164 6.08 -11.61 -5.73
C MET A 164 7.31 -11.94 -6.57
N ASP A 165 7.22 -12.85 -7.56
CA ASP A 165 8.36 -13.15 -8.44
C ASP A 165 8.87 -11.92 -9.20
N ALA A 166 8.00 -10.96 -9.54
CA ALA A 166 8.39 -9.71 -10.18
C ALA A 166 8.84 -8.64 -9.18
N VAL A 167 8.25 -8.63 -7.98
CA VAL A 167 8.45 -7.61 -6.95
C VAL A 167 9.71 -7.88 -6.11
N LEU A 168 9.79 -9.08 -5.53
CA LEU A 168 10.86 -9.58 -4.69
C LEU A 168 10.77 -11.13 -4.64
N PRO A 169 11.54 -11.86 -5.46
CA PRO A 169 11.45 -13.31 -5.55
C PRO A 169 11.60 -14.00 -4.19
N HIS A 170 10.77 -15.03 -3.99
CA HIS A 170 10.71 -15.85 -2.76
C HIS A 170 10.32 -15.08 -1.48
N ALA A 171 9.80 -13.86 -1.60
CA ALA A 171 9.28 -13.12 -0.45
C ALA A 171 7.78 -13.32 -0.25
N GLU A 172 7.35 -13.22 1.00
CA GLU A 172 5.94 -13.18 1.38
C GLU A 172 5.41 -11.73 1.42
N PRO A 173 4.18 -11.49 0.97
CA PRO A 173 3.58 -10.16 1.11
C PRO A 173 3.14 -9.92 2.57
N VAL A 174 3.45 -8.74 3.08
CA VAL A 174 3.00 -8.30 4.41
C VAL A 174 2.39 -6.91 4.31
N LEU A 175 1.22 -6.73 4.93
CA LEU A 175 0.60 -5.42 5.11
C LEU A 175 0.74 -5.00 6.57
N VAL A 176 1.39 -3.88 6.82
CA VAL A 176 1.61 -3.36 8.17
C VAL A 176 0.66 -2.19 8.42
N ASP A 177 -0.25 -2.35 9.39
CA ASP A 177 -0.91 -1.20 10.02
C ASP A 177 0.12 -0.48 10.90
N VAL A 178 0.67 0.61 10.38
CA VAL A 178 1.74 1.37 11.00
C VAL A 178 1.26 2.04 12.28
N ARG A 179 0.00 2.47 12.34
CA ARG A 179 -0.54 3.15 13.51
C ARG A 179 -0.69 2.19 14.69
N ARG A 180 -1.00 0.93 14.41
CA ARG A 180 -1.23 -0.12 15.42
C ARG A 180 -0.03 -1.03 15.66
N GLY A 181 0.97 -0.98 14.78
CA GLY A 181 2.12 -1.88 14.83
C GLY A 181 1.79 -3.33 14.48
N GLN A 182 0.72 -3.54 13.72
CA GLN A 182 0.21 -4.88 13.40
C GLN A 182 0.61 -5.28 11.98
N ALA A 183 1.23 -6.45 11.84
CA ALA A 183 1.53 -7.06 10.55
C ALA A 183 0.46 -8.09 10.17
N HIS A 184 -0.24 -7.84 9.08
CA HIS A 184 -1.22 -8.74 8.48
C HIS A 184 -0.56 -9.63 7.42
N ARG A 185 -0.91 -10.91 7.44
CA ARG A 185 -0.47 -11.95 6.50
C ARG A 185 -1.67 -12.65 5.90
N MET A 186 -1.44 -13.38 4.81
CA MET A 186 -2.51 -14.13 4.15
C MET A 186 -3.10 -15.14 5.15
N PRO A 187 -4.43 -15.19 5.33
CA PRO A 187 -5.06 -16.25 6.12
C PRO A 187 -4.71 -17.63 5.54
N THR A 188 -4.46 -18.61 6.41
CA THR A 188 -4.08 -19.97 5.99
C THR A 188 -5.21 -20.72 5.30
N ASP A 189 -6.45 -20.30 5.54
CA ASP A 189 -7.68 -20.83 4.95
C ASP A 189 -8.17 -20.01 3.74
N ALA A 190 -7.38 -19.02 3.30
CA ALA A 190 -7.68 -18.22 2.12
C ALA A 190 -7.90 -19.12 0.90
N LYS A 191 -8.89 -18.77 0.07
CA LYS A 191 -9.25 -19.49 -1.16
C LYS A 191 -8.91 -18.63 -2.36
N PRO A 192 -7.69 -18.73 -2.94
CA PRO A 192 -7.21 -17.83 -3.98
C PRO A 192 -8.20 -17.67 -5.15
N ASP A 193 -8.81 -18.75 -5.61
CA ASP A 193 -9.78 -18.72 -6.73
C ASP A 193 -11.08 -17.98 -6.40
N GLN A 194 -11.49 -17.95 -5.13
CA GLN A 194 -12.65 -17.17 -4.69
C GLN A 194 -12.30 -15.69 -4.61
N ILE A 195 -11.13 -15.38 -4.06
CA ILE A 195 -10.61 -14.01 -3.95
C ILE A 195 -10.43 -13.42 -5.35
N GLU A 196 -9.85 -14.17 -6.28
CA GLU A 196 -9.63 -13.76 -7.67
C GLU A 196 -10.94 -13.41 -8.39
N ARG A 197 -11.97 -14.25 -8.24
CA ARG A 197 -13.31 -13.99 -8.82
C ARG A 197 -13.94 -12.74 -8.23
N TRP A 198 -13.84 -12.55 -6.93
CA TRP A 198 -14.33 -11.36 -6.25
C TRP A 198 -13.59 -10.09 -6.72
N LEU A 199 -12.26 -10.10 -6.72
CA LEU A 199 -11.45 -8.96 -7.17
C LEU A 199 -11.66 -8.64 -8.65
N SER A 200 -11.93 -9.65 -9.49
CA SER A 200 -12.31 -9.44 -10.90
C SER A 200 -13.65 -8.70 -11.02
N GLY A 201 -14.64 -9.04 -10.18
CA GLY A 201 -15.90 -8.32 -10.09
C GLY A 201 -15.73 -6.87 -9.63
N GLU A 202 -14.90 -6.66 -8.61
CA GLU A 202 -14.53 -5.32 -8.12
C GLU A 202 -13.81 -4.48 -9.19
N ALA A 203 -12.91 -5.09 -9.95
CA ALA A 203 -12.22 -4.43 -11.05
C ALA A 203 -13.18 -4.03 -12.19
N ALA A 204 -14.11 -4.91 -12.56
CA ALA A 204 -15.13 -4.61 -13.56
C ALA A 204 -16.04 -3.45 -13.11
N ALA A 205 -16.49 -3.48 -11.85
CA ALA A 205 -17.31 -2.41 -11.27
C ALA A 205 -16.54 -1.08 -11.19
N PHE A 206 -15.27 -1.10 -10.78
CA PHE A 206 -14.41 0.08 -10.77
C PHE A 206 -14.33 0.72 -12.15
N ARG A 207 -14.11 -0.08 -13.20
CA ARG A 207 -14.03 0.41 -14.59
C ARG A 207 -15.35 0.98 -15.08
N ALA A 208 -16.46 0.31 -14.80
CA ALA A 208 -17.78 0.82 -15.15
C ALA A 208 -18.02 2.20 -14.53
N ILE A 209 -17.76 2.36 -13.23
CA ILE A 209 -17.89 3.64 -12.52
C ILE A 209 -16.95 4.70 -13.10
N TRP A 210 -15.70 4.33 -13.40
CA TRP A 210 -14.71 5.24 -13.98
C TRP A 210 -15.20 5.80 -15.32
N SER A 211 -15.76 4.94 -16.17
CA SER A 211 -16.28 5.31 -17.48
C SER A 211 -17.56 6.15 -17.39
N THR A 212 -18.43 5.92 -16.40
CA THR A 212 -19.64 6.75 -16.20
C THR A 212 -19.32 8.10 -15.57
N ALA A 213 -18.22 8.22 -14.84
CA ALA A 213 -17.73 9.50 -14.32
C ALA A 213 -17.06 10.36 -15.42
N ALA A 214 -17.28 10.05 -16.71
CA ALA A 214 -16.63 10.68 -17.86
C ALA A 214 -17.27 11.93 -18.39
#